data_AF-A0A448D4X3-F1
#
_entry.id   AF-A0A448D4X3-F1
#
_cell.length_a   1.000
_cell.length_b   1.000
_cell.length_c   1.000
_cell.angle_alpha   90.00
_cell.angle_beta   90.00
_cell.angle_gamma   90.00
#
_symmetry.space_group_name_H-M   'P 1'
#
loop_
_entity.id
_entity.type
_entity.pdbx_description
1 polymer ?
#
loop_
_entity_poly.entity_id
_entity_poly.type
_entity_poly.pdbx_seq_one_letter_code
_entity_poly.pdbx_strand_id
1 'polypeptide(L)'
;MGEKIRGKLKSIYGGRAAAGRDRLPLSVLKGMTPEQHCQQEIKKSSGKGYFKKQSPGEDVCMLPGGYFSGGNLEGVFSYYYDTYEKIELSSETTATLPKNRTRTTIGVGEEVTIYSNTPVKWQVNTSLINSSVPQGLSNRFTFTALDKAGSVTITAKHDYDEESITFSIIEPKEVKFKLAKKVHIKDVMGTGFTADMFILPNTVNFSAIQFRELESYARGSGILSDATGQPHGDYKDGGSKWLECFYSNGKPNYLNGTDLAYGGRNDYPVPLPLPESGNVTFFIYYEWKLGKHGRPKKNKFRRYSNHPHSNERLYYNKKK
;
A
#
# COMPACT_ATOMS: atom_id res chain seq x y z
N MET A 1 0.29 -4.18 26.04
CA MET A 1 1.21 -3.07 26.41
C MET A 1 2.60 -3.61 26.23
N GLY A 2 3.44 -2.91 25.46
CA GLY A 2 4.81 -3.36 25.19
C GLY A 2 5.66 -3.35 26.46
N GLU A 3 6.79 -4.04 26.43
CA GLU A 3 7.77 -3.98 27.52
C GLU A 3 8.37 -2.57 27.58
N LYS A 4 8.27 -1.91 28.74
CA LYS A 4 8.87 -0.58 28.95
C LYS A 4 10.38 -0.71 29.11
N ILE A 5 11.11 0.04 28.31
CA ILE A 5 12.57 0.11 28.32
C ILE A 5 13.00 1.37 29.05
N ARG A 6 14.09 1.24 29.81
CA ARG A 6 14.73 2.35 30.52
C ARG A 6 15.38 3.34 29.55
N GLY A 7 15.03 4.62 29.68
CA GLY A 7 15.63 5.76 29.01
C GLY A 7 16.62 6.52 29.89
N LYS A 8 16.69 7.85 29.71
CA LYS A 8 17.60 8.72 30.46
C LYS A 8 17.11 8.93 31.89
N LEU A 9 18.06 9.17 32.80
CA LEU A 9 17.74 9.60 34.17
C LEU A 9 17.08 10.98 34.12
N LYS A 10 15.91 11.09 34.75
CA LYS A 10 15.06 12.28 34.74
C LYS A 10 15.10 13.05 36.05
N SER A 11 15.09 12.33 37.17
CA SER A 11 15.04 12.94 38.49
C SER A 11 15.59 12.01 39.55
N ILE A 12 16.01 12.61 40.65
CA ILE A 12 16.47 11.93 41.83
C ILE A 12 15.65 12.48 42.98
N TYR A 13 15.14 11.61 43.82
CA TYR A 13 14.51 11.98 45.09
C TYR A 13 15.36 11.41 46.20
N GLY A 14 15.66 12.22 47.20
CA GLY A 14 16.43 11.77 48.34
C GLY A 14 16.30 12.73 49.51
N GLY A 15 16.70 12.26 50.68
CA GLY A 15 16.59 13.01 51.92
C GLY A 15 16.22 12.10 53.08
N ARG A 16 16.76 12.42 54.26
CA ARG A 16 16.49 11.72 55.53
C ARG A 16 15.62 12.58 56.47
N ALA A 17 14.91 13.57 55.93
CA ALA A 17 14.18 14.56 56.71
C ALA A 17 12.81 14.03 57.14
N ALA A 18 12.33 14.47 58.32
CA ALA A 18 11.02 14.12 58.86
C ALA A 18 9.84 14.56 57.96
N ALA A 19 10.07 15.48 57.01
CA ALA A 19 9.08 16.02 56.08
C ALA A 19 8.92 15.21 54.77
N GLY A 20 9.72 14.16 54.55
CA GLY A 20 9.68 13.33 53.34
C GLY A 20 10.95 13.41 52.49
N ARG A 21 10.86 12.95 51.23
CA ARG A 21 11.98 12.96 50.26
C ARG A 21 11.89 14.19 49.36
N ASP A 22 13.00 14.90 49.21
CA ASP A 22 13.08 16.06 48.33
C ASP A 22 13.56 15.68 46.94
N ARG A 23 13.12 16.43 45.93
CA ARG A 23 13.69 16.31 44.58
C ARG A 23 15.08 16.95 44.57
N LEU A 24 16.08 16.14 44.26
CA LEU A 24 17.48 16.56 44.19
C LEU A 24 17.87 16.90 42.74
N PRO A 25 18.77 17.88 42.53
CA PRO A 25 19.32 18.14 41.20
C PRO A 25 20.21 16.99 40.74
N LEU A 26 20.26 16.73 39.43
CA LEU A 26 21.08 15.64 38.87
C LEU A 26 22.58 15.82 39.14
N SER A 27 23.04 17.05 39.40
CA SER A 27 24.42 17.37 39.76
C SER A 27 24.91 16.67 41.04
N VAL A 28 23.99 16.19 41.91
CA VAL A 28 24.34 15.38 43.08
C VAL A 28 25.13 14.12 42.69
N LEU A 29 24.90 13.59 41.49
CA LEU A 29 25.65 12.42 41.00
C LEU A 29 27.10 12.72 40.67
N LYS A 30 27.51 13.97 40.44
CA LYS A 30 28.91 14.34 40.10
C LYS A 30 29.51 13.47 38.98
N GLY A 31 28.71 13.13 37.96
CA GLY A 31 29.12 12.30 36.82
C GLY A 31 29.03 10.78 37.05
N MET A 32 28.68 10.33 38.26
CA MET A 32 28.46 8.91 38.57
C MET A 32 27.13 8.41 38.00
N THR A 33 27.06 7.10 37.76
CA THR A 33 25.77 6.42 37.58
C THR A 33 25.00 6.36 38.92
N PRO A 34 23.67 6.20 38.89
CA PRO A 34 22.88 5.95 40.09
C PRO A 34 23.36 4.79 40.97
N GLU A 35 23.86 3.72 40.35
CA GLU A 35 24.46 2.59 41.06
C GLU A 35 25.75 3.00 41.77
N GLN A 36 26.66 3.68 41.07
CA GLN A 36 27.91 4.19 41.66
C GLN A 36 27.65 5.18 42.79
N HIS A 37 26.68 6.09 42.62
CA HIS A 37 26.27 7.01 43.68
C HIS A 37 25.72 6.26 44.90
N CYS A 38 24.86 5.24 44.68
CA CYS A 38 24.39 4.40 45.78
C CYS A 38 25.53 3.68 46.50
N GLN A 39 26.48 3.11 45.77
CA GLN A 39 27.66 2.47 46.37
C GLN A 39 28.49 3.43 47.22
N GLN A 40 28.58 4.70 46.83
CA GLN A 40 29.23 5.72 47.66
C GLN A 40 28.46 5.98 48.95
N GLU A 41 27.13 6.05 48.90
CA GLU A 41 26.28 6.27 50.09
C GLU A 41 26.26 5.06 51.04
N ILE A 42 26.36 3.84 50.50
CA ILE A 42 26.52 2.61 51.28
C ILE A 42 27.84 2.66 52.07
N LYS A 43 28.95 3.09 51.44
CA LYS A 43 30.24 3.27 52.14
C LYS A 43 30.14 4.28 53.29
N LYS A 44 29.41 5.38 53.10
CA LYS A 44 29.13 6.37 54.17
C LYS A 44 28.26 5.81 55.30
N SER A 45 27.47 4.78 55.03
CA SER A 45 26.57 4.12 55.99
C SER A 45 27.20 2.87 56.61
N SER A 46 28.52 2.88 56.83
CA SER A 46 29.30 1.76 57.38
C SER A 46 29.13 0.44 56.58
N GLY A 47 28.91 0.54 55.28
CA GLY A 47 28.70 -0.62 54.40
C GLY A 47 27.30 -1.22 54.44
N LYS A 48 26.35 -0.64 55.17
CA LYS A 48 24.97 -1.15 55.24
C LYS A 48 24.13 -0.57 54.11
N GLY A 49 23.55 -1.45 53.28
CA GLY A 49 22.63 -1.08 52.21
C GLY A 49 22.89 -1.82 50.91
N TYR A 50 22.04 -1.59 49.90
CA TYR A 50 22.20 -2.15 48.56
C TYR A 50 21.48 -1.31 47.50
N PHE A 51 21.92 -1.45 46.25
CA PHE A 51 21.24 -0.88 45.10
C PHE A 51 20.20 -1.86 44.54
N LYS A 52 18.98 -1.37 44.31
CA LYS A 52 17.87 -2.19 43.82
C LYS A 52 17.35 -1.61 42.51
N LYS A 53 17.35 -2.44 41.45
CA LYS A 53 16.61 -2.14 40.22
C LYS A 53 15.13 -2.44 40.44
N GLN A 54 14.33 -1.41 40.68
CA GLN A 54 12.94 -1.56 41.11
C GLN A 54 12.01 -1.78 39.91
N SER A 55 12.20 -1.02 38.83
CA SER A 55 11.45 -1.15 37.57
C SER A 55 12.23 -0.49 36.42
N PRO A 56 11.82 -0.61 35.14
CA PRO A 56 12.43 0.16 34.07
C PRO A 56 12.48 1.68 34.33
N GLY A 57 11.51 2.21 35.08
CA GLY A 57 11.41 3.63 35.42
C GLY A 57 12.02 4.04 36.76
N GLU A 58 12.47 3.10 37.59
CA GLU A 58 12.98 3.44 38.93
C GLU A 58 14.11 2.50 39.39
N ASP A 59 15.16 3.09 39.96
CA ASP A 59 16.09 2.42 40.86
C ASP A 59 15.99 3.02 42.27
N VAL A 60 16.32 2.21 43.27
CA VAL A 60 16.28 2.61 44.67
C VAL A 60 17.59 2.25 45.34
N CYS A 61 18.19 3.21 46.06
CA CYS A 61 19.27 2.95 46.98
C CYS A 61 18.71 2.68 48.37
N MET A 62 18.81 1.43 48.81
CA MET A 62 18.36 0.99 50.12
C MET A 62 19.48 1.25 51.14
N LEU A 63 19.25 2.12 52.12
CA LEU A 63 20.19 2.48 53.18
C LEU A 63 19.48 2.43 54.53
N PRO A 64 20.20 2.36 55.67
CA PRO A 64 19.58 2.47 56.98
C PRO A 64 18.76 3.75 57.09
N GLY A 65 17.49 3.60 57.47
CA GLY A 65 16.55 4.69 57.69
C GLY A 65 16.92 5.56 58.88
N GLY A 66 16.16 6.65 59.08
CA GLY A 66 16.37 7.58 60.19
C GLY A 66 16.02 6.97 61.55
N TYR A 67 16.11 7.79 62.61
CA TYR A 67 15.81 7.39 63.99
C TYR A 67 14.41 6.78 64.16
N PHE A 68 13.43 7.24 63.37
CA PHE A 68 12.05 6.75 63.37
C PHE A 68 11.85 5.39 62.67
N SER A 69 12.84 4.92 61.90
CA SER A 69 12.79 3.67 61.11
C SER A 69 13.30 2.44 61.88
N GLY A 70 13.76 2.61 63.11
CA GLY A 70 14.34 1.53 63.92
C GLY A 70 15.62 0.92 63.32
N GLY A 71 16.31 1.63 62.41
CA GLY A 71 17.49 1.13 61.71
C GLY A 71 17.23 0.17 60.53
N ASN A 72 15.96 -0.01 60.14
CA ASN A 72 15.60 -0.80 58.95
C ASN A 72 16.13 -0.17 57.66
N LEU A 73 16.37 -0.98 56.63
CA LEU A 73 16.75 -0.49 55.31
C LEU A 73 15.54 0.10 54.59
N GLU A 74 15.67 1.33 54.13
CA GLU A 74 14.66 2.06 53.38
C GLU A 74 15.26 2.69 52.13
N GLY A 75 14.41 3.01 51.15
CA GLY A 75 14.83 3.60 49.88
C GLY A 75 15.28 5.06 50.01
N VAL A 76 16.40 5.35 50.65
CA VAL A 76 16.82 6.73 50.94
C VAL A 76 17.02 7.57 49.67
N PHE A 77 17.40 6.95 48.55
CA PHE A 77 17.40 7.60 47.24
C PHE A 77 16.56 6.81 46.25
N SER A 78 15.70 7.48 45.49
CA SER A 78 15.03 6.95 44.30
C SER A 78 15.52 7.70 43.07
N TYR A 79 15.90 6.95 42.03
CA TYR A 79 16.37 7.47 40.75
C TYR A 79 15.32 7.13 39.70
N TYR A 80 14.68 8.14 39.13
CA TYR A 80 13.61 7.96 38.17
C TYR A 80 14.11 8.20 36.75
N TYR A 81 13.78 7.27 35.87
CA TYR A 81 14.16 7.30 34.46
C TYR A 81 12.93 7.61 33.61
N ASP A 82 13.14 8.26 32.48
CA ASP A 82 12.15 8.17 31.41
C ASP A 82 12.04 6.70 30.98
N THR A 83 10.85 6.29 30.57
CA THR A 83 10.62 4.96 29.99
C THR A 83 10.02 5.13 28.62
N TYR A 84 10.39 4.26 27.68
CA TYR A 84 9.83 4.23 26.34
C TYR A 84 9.48 2.81 25.94
N GLU A 85 8.59 2.66 24.98
CA GLU A 85 8.31 1.39 24.31
C GLU A 85 9.01 1.41 22.95
N LYS A 86 9.53 0.26 22.50
CA LYS A 86 10.05 0.14 21.14
C LYS A 86 8.96 0.49 20.14
N ILE A 87 9.33 1.20 19.08
CA ILE A 87 8.40 1.56 18.02
C ILE A 87 8.03 0.30 17.27
N GLU A 88 6.74 -0.02 17.26
CA GLU A 88 6.17 -1.08 16.44
C GLU A 88 5.24 -0.44 15.42
N LEU A 89 5.55 -0.66 14.14
CA LEU A 89 4.77 -0.15 13.03
C LEU A 89 3.84 -1.21 12.47
N SER A 90 2.62 -0.79 12.17
CA SER A 90 1.68 -1.57 11.37
C SER A 90 1.06 -0.67 10.32
N SER A 91 0.47 -1.26 9.29
CA SER A 91 -0.17 -0.50 8.21
C SER A 91 -1.41 -1.18 7.70
N GLU A 92 -2.29 -0.38 7.12
CA GLU A 92 -3.52 -0.85 6.51
C GLU A 92 -3.90 0.01 5.30
N THR A 93 -4.24 -0.63 4.19
CA THR A 93 -4.85 0.06 3.04
C THR A 93 -6.29 0.46 3.32
N THR A 94 -6.69 1.66 2.91
CA THR A 94 -8.08 2.14 3.02
C THR A 94 -9.02 1.29 2.16
N ALA A 95 -8.57 0.91 0.96
CA ALA A 95 -9.29 -0.07 0.16
C ALA A 95 -9.36 -1.41 0.91
N THR A 96 -10.57 -1.98 0.98
CA THR A 96 -10.85 -3.25 1.66
C THR A 96 -10.51 -4.48 0.81
N LEU A 97 -10.27 -4.26 -0.49
CA LEU A 97 -9.83 -5.26 -1.44
C LEU A 97 -8.57 -4.78 -2.17
N PRO A 98 -7.57 -5.65 -2.41
CA PRO A 98 -7.52 -7.07 -2.05
C PRO A 98 -7.55 -7.35 -0.53
N LYS A 99 -7.98 -8.56 -0.13
CA LYS A 99 -8.25 -8.92 1.28
C LYS A 99 -7.05 -8.65 2.21
N ASN A 100 -5.82 -8.83 1.72
CA ASN A 100 -4.63 -8.51 2.50
C ASN A 100 -4.40 -6.99 2.53
N ARG A 101 -4.93 -6.33 3.57
CA ARG A 101 -4.82 -4.87 3.76
C ARG A 101 -3.50 -4.44 4.40
N THR A 102 -2.71 -5.36 4.96
CA THR A 102 -1.41 -5.06 5.59
C THR A 102 -0.22 -5.19 4.63
N ARG A 103 -0.50 -5.36 3.33
CA ARG A 103 0.53 -5.45 2.30
C ARG A 103 1.26 -4.12 2.13
N THR A 104 2.55 -4.20 1.83
CA THR A 104 3.39 -3.03 1.52
C THR A 104 3.59 -2.81 0.01
N THR A 105 3.04 -3.69 -0.84
CA THR A 105 2.91 -3.42 -2.28
C THR A 105 1.54 -2.84 -2.57
N ILE A 106 1.49 -1.65 -3.13
CA ILE A 106 0.26 -0.88 -3.36
C ILE A 106 0.20 -0.35 -4.79
N GLY A 107 -1.02 -0.16 -5.31
CA GLY A 107 -1.25 0.45 -6.61
C GLY A 107 -1.13 1.96 -6.56
N VAL A 108 -0.84 2.58 -7.70
CA VAL A 108 -1.01 4.03 -7.87
C VAL A 108 -2.43 4.46 -7.47
N GLY A 109 -2.53 5.55 -6.70
CA GLY A 109 -3.80 6.05 -6.18
C GLY A 109 -4.35 5.34 -4.94
N GLU A 110 -3.69 4.29 -4.43
CA GLU A 110 -4.10 3.68 -3.16
C GLU A 110 -3.78 4.58 -1.97
N GLU A 111 -4.69 4.62 -0.99
CA GLU A 111 -4.48 5.25 0.30
C GLU A 111 -4.09 4.22 1.36
N VAL A 112 -3.10 4.57 2.18
CA VAL A 112 -2.58 3.75 3.27
C VAL A 112 -2.55 4.56 4.55
N THR A 113 -2.94 3.93 5.65
CA THR A 113 -2.69 4.43 7.00
C THR A 113 -1.64 3.57 7.69
N ILE A 114 -0.63 4.23 8.27
CA ILE A 114 0.40 3.62 9.11
C ILE A 114 0.09 3.97 10.56
N TYR A 115 0.24 3.00 11.45
CA TYR A 115 0.05 3.12 12.88
C TYR A 115 1.35 2.81 13.60
N SER A 116 1.58 3.55 14.68
CA SER A 116 2.64 3.31 15.66
C SER A 116 2.01 3.01 17.02
N ASN A 117 2.53 2.02 17.73
CA ASN A 117 2.13 1.70 19.11
C ASN A 117 2.36 2.87 20.09
N THR A 118 3.35 3.73 19.82
CA THR A 118 3.69 4.91 20.63
C THR A 118 3.63 6.21 19.80
N PRO A 119 3.35 7.40 20.39
CA PRO A 119 3.40 8.66 19.66
C PRO A 119 4.80 8.94 19.09
N VAL A 120 4.88 9.22 17.78
CA VAL A 120 6.16 9.43 17.05
C VAL A 120 6.09 10.67 16.17
N LYS A 121 7.26 11.23 15.83
CA LYS A 121 7.41 12.22 14.76
C LYS A 121 7.57 11.47 13.44
N TRP A 122 6.68 11.71 12.49
CA TRP A 122 6.74 11.11 11.16
C TRP A 122 7.68 11.91 10.25
N GLN A 123 8.54 11.19 9.52
CA GLN A 123 9.42 11.76 8.51
C GLN A 123 9.22 11.03 7.18
N VAL A 124 9.05 11.81 6.12
CA VAL A 124 8.93 11.31 4.76
C VAL A 124 9.53 12.33 3.80
N ASN A 125 10.35 11.88 2.87
CA ASN A 125 10.96 12.72 1.84
C ASN A 125 10.84 12.03 0.48
N THR A 126 9.71 12.23 -0.19
CA THR A 126 9.46 11.66 -1.52
C THR A 126 8.44 12.52 -2.28
N SER A 127 8.51 12.46 -3.60
CA SER A 127 7.51 13.04 -4.52
C SER A 127 6.53 12.00 -5.05
N LEU A 128 6.54 10.77 -4.53
CA LEU A 128 5.70 9.67 -4.99
C LEU A 128 4.36 9.56 -4.25
N ILE A 129 4.12 10.36 -3.22
CA ILE A 129 2.89 10.33 -2.42
C ILE A 129 2.35 11.73 -2.21
N ASN A 130 1.04 11.81 -1.95
CA ASN A 130 0.42 12.96 -1.31
C ASN A 130 0.16 12.62 0.16
N SER A 131 0.58 13.48 1.08
CA SER A 131 0.40 13.26 2.51
C SER A 131 0.36 14.58 3.27
N SER A 132 -0.38 14.62 4.38
CA SER A 132 -0.28 15.69 5.38
C SER A 132 0.45 15.15 6.60
N VAL A 133 1.75 15.41 6.68
CA VAL A 133 2.57 15.01 7.84
C VAL A 133 2.01 15.73 9.09
N PRO A 134 1.59 15.00 10.13
CA PRO A 134 1.10 15.62 11.36
C PRO A 134 2.13 16.58 11.97
N GLN A 135 1.67 17.72 12.48
CA GLN A 135 2.52 18.60 13.28
C GLN A 135 2.69 17.99 14.68
N GLY A 136 3.92 17.61 15.05
CA GLY A 136 4.22 17.05 16.36
C GLY A 136 4.16 15.52 16.42
N LEU A 137 3.88 14.99 17.62
CA LEU A 137 3.81 13.55 17.86
C LEU A 137 2.44 13.00 17.49
N SER A 138 2.41 11.87 16.79
CA SER A 138 1.18 11.17 16.39
C SER A 138 1.41 9.66 16.32
N ASN A 139 0.41 8.89 16.69
CA ASN A 139 0.39 7.43 16.48
C ASN A 139 -0.06 7.03 15.06
N ARG A 140 -0.45 7.99 14.22
CA ARG A 140 -1.06 7.73 12.91
C ARG A 140 -0.49 8.65 11.83
N PHE A 141 -0.26 8.07 10.65
CA PHE A 141 0.11 8.78 9.43
C PHE A 141 -0.64 8.19 8.23
N THR A 142 -1.19 9.04 7.36
CA THR A 142 -1.94 8.60 6.17
C THR A 142 -1.37 9.27 4.93
N PHE A 143 -1.25 8.49 3.84
CA PHE A 143 -0.80 8.98 2.54
C PHE A 143 -1.53 8.29 1.40
N THR A 144 -1.53 8.93 0.24
CA THR A 144 -2.03 8.37 -1.03
C THR A 144 -0.90 8.27 -2.03
N ALA A 145 -0.72 7.09 -2.65
CA ALA A 145 0.25 6.91 -3.72
C ALA A 145 -0.14 7.78 -4.93
N LEU A 146 0.84 8.50 -5.49
CA LEU A 146 0.64 9.28 -6.72
C LEU A 146 0.72 8.38 -7.95
N ASP A 147 0.82 8.99 -9.12
CA ASP A 147 0.70 8.31 -10.39
C ASP A 147 1.96 7.53 -10.81
N LYS A 148 3.01 7.43 -10.01
CA LYS A 148 4.30 6.89 -10.44
C LYS A 148 4.76 5.68 -9.63
N ALA A 149 5.23 4.64 -10.31
CA ALA A 149 5.86 3.49 -9.66
C ALA A 149 7.16 3.89 -8.94
N GLY A 150 7.46 3.22 -7.82
CA GLY A 150 8.67 3.46 -7.05
C GLY A 150 8.61 2.88 -5.64
N SER A 151 9.53 3.32 -4.79
CA SER A 151 9.61 2.89 -3.39
C SER A 151 9.54 4.11 -2.47
N VAL A 152 8.81 3.98 -1.36
CA VAL A 152 8.62 5.05 -0.38
C VAL A 152 8.89 4.49 1.01
N THR A 153 9.86 5.08 1.70
CA THR A 153 10.16 4.76 3.09
C THR A 153 9.61 5.87 3.98
N ILE A 154 8.85 5.47 5.00
CA ILE A 154 8.30 6.35 6.03
C ILE A 154 8.99 5.98 7.34
N THR A 155 9.54 6.98 8.01
CA THR A 155 10.29 6.81 9.25
C THR A 155 9.53 7.40 10.43
N ALA A 156 9.36 6.62 11.48
CA ALA A 156 8.80 7.01 12.77
C ALA A 156 9.95 7.27 13.75
N LYS A 157 10.00 8.47 14.33
CA LYS A 157 11.05 8.86 15.28
C LYS A 157 10.50 9.18 16.65
N HIS A 158 11.13 8.61 17.66
CA HIS A 158 11.02 9.00 19.06
C HIS A 158 12.41 9.35 19.59
N ASP A 159 12.52 10.05 20.72
CA ASP A 159 13.81 10.50 21.27
C ASP A 159 14.77 9.35 21.64
N TYR A 160 14.25 8.12 21.72
CA TYR A 160 14.97 6.92 22.15
C TYR A 160 14.99 5.81 21.09
N ASP A 161 14.23 5.94 20.00
CA ASP A 161 14.04 4.86 19.04
C ASP A 161 13.62 5.40 17.67
N GLU A 162 13.95 4.64 16.63
CA GLU A 162 13.58 4.95 15.25
C GLU A 162 13.22 3.65 14.52
N GLU A 163 12.12 3.65 13.78
CA GLU A 163 11.69 2.51 12.97
C GLU A 163 11.16 3.01 11.62
N SER A 164 11.26 2.18 10.59
CA SER A 164 10.82 2.54 9.24
C SER A 164 10.00 1.44 8.57
N ILE A 165 9.05 1.86 7.74
CA ILE A 165 8.29 0.96 6.87
C ILE A 165 8.39 1.43 5.42
N THR A 166 8.62 0.47 4.51
CA THR A 166 8.80 0.75 3.08
C THR A 166 7.66 0.17 2.27
N PHE A 167 7.10 0.98 1.37
CA PHE A 167 6.05 0.61 0.42
C PHE A 167 6.58 0.61 -1.02
N SER A 168 6.19 -0.40 -1.80
CA SER A 168 6.41 -0.46 -3.24
C SER A 168 5.13 -0.05 -3.97
N ILE A 169 5.20 1.06 -4.71
CA ILE A 169 4.11 1.55 -5.56
C ILE A 169 4.28 0.96 -6.96
N ILE A 170 3.24 0.33 -7.49
CA ILE A 170 3.24 -0.25 -8.83
C ILE A 170 2.18 0.40 -9.73
N GLU A 171 2.53 0.53 -11.01
CA GLU A 171 1.63 0.96 -12.07
C GLU A 171 0.89 -0.25 -12.70
N PRO A 172 -0.24 -0.03 -13.39
CA PRO A 172 -0.86 -1.03 -14.25
C PRO A 172 0.15 -1.67 -15.22
N LYS A 173 0.10 -2.99 -15.38
CA LYS A 173 1.04 -3.76 -16.22
C LYS A 173 0.42 -4.43 -17.43
N GLU A 174 -0.87 -4.72 -17.40
CA GLU A 174 -1.59 -5.30 -18.53
C GLU A 174 -3.11 -5.17 -18.33
N VAL A 175 -3.85 -5.39 -19.42
CA VAL A 175 -5.30 -5.54 -19.38
C VAL A 175 -5.66 -6.95 -19.78
N LYS A 176 -6.39 -7.63 -18.91
CA LYS A 176 -6.92 -8.96 -19.13
C LYS A 176 -8.36 -8.87 -19.62
N PHE A 177 -8.65 -9.60 -20.68
CA PHE A 177 -9.98 -9.73 -21.25
C PHE A 177 -10.56 -11.08 -20.86
N LYS A 178 -11.82 -11.09 -20.44
CA LYS A 178 -12.59 -12.32 -20.18
C LYS A 178 -13.80 -12.33 -21.08
N LEU A 179 -13.96 -13.39 -21.87
CA LEU A 179 -15.15 -13.59 -22.71
C LEU A 179 -16.42 -13.44 -21.86
N ALA A 180 -17.27 -12.49 -22.24
CA ALA A 180 -18.56 -12.24 -21.61
C ALA A 180 -19.69 -12.93 -22.39
N LYS A 181 -19.76 -12.72 -23.72
CA LYS A 181 -20.77 -13.33 -24.58
C LYS A 181 -20.25 -13.49 -26.01
N LYS A 182 -20.60 -14.59 -26.69
CA LYS A 182 -20.43 -14.71 -28.15
C LYS A 182 -21.55 -13.94 -28.87
N VAL A 183 -21.19 -13.14 -29.87
CA VAL A 183 -22.11 -12.36 -30.70
C VAL A 183 -22.15 -12.97 -32.09
N HIS A 184 -23.33 -13.33 -32.55
CA HIS A 184 -23.58 -13.81 -33.91
C HIS A 184 -24.98 -13.38 -34.33
N ILE A 185 -25.11 -12.92 -35.58
CA ILE A 185 -26.39 -12.57 -36.17
C ILE A 185 -26.84 -13.75 -37.01
N LYS A 186 -28.06 -14.25 -36.73
CA LYS A 186 -28.65 -15.35 -37.46
C LYS A 186 -28.69 -15.02 -38.95
N ASP A 187 -28.34 -15.99 -39.79
CA ASP A 187 -28.38 -15.90 -41.25
C ASP A 187 -27.40 -14.85 -41.84
N VAL A 188 -26.45 -14.33 -41.04
CA VAL A 188 -25.35 -13.46 -41.48
C VAL A 188 -24.02 -14.19 -41.25
N MET A 189 -23.14 -14.15 -42.25
CA MET A 189 -21.77 -14.62 -42.07
C MET A 189 -21.01 -13.61 -41.20
N GLY A 190 -20.95 -13.90 -39.91
CA GLY A 190 -20.23 -13.07 -38.96
C GLY A 190 -19.82 -13.81 -37.70
N THR A 191 -18.81 -13.26 -37.02
CA THR A 191 -18.32 -13.72 -35.74
C THR A 191 -18.05 -12.51 -34.84
N GLY A 192 -18.27 -12.69 -33.55
CA GLY A 192 -17.95 -11.67 -32.59
C GLY A 192 -18.08 -12.14 -31.17
N PHE A 193 -17.64 -11.29 -30.26
CA PHE A 193 -17.82 -11.49 -28.84
C PHE A 193 -17.74 -10.15 -28.11
N THR A 194 -18.29 -10.15 -26.91
CA THR A 194 -18.03 -9.13 -25.91
C THR A 194 -17.07 -9.66 -24.84
N ALA A 195 -16.24 -8.77 -24.29
CA ALA A 195 -15.33 -9.11 -23.20
C ALA A 195 -15.42 -8.11 -22.03
N ASP A 196 -15.38 -8.66 -20.82
CA ASP A 196 -15.08 -7.93 -19.60
C ASP A 196 -13.58 -7.64 -19.53
N MET A 197 -13.22 -6.46 -19.02
CA MET A 197 -11.84 -5.99 -18.97
C MET A 197 -11.37 -5.78 -17.52
N PHE A 198 -10.15 -6.22 -17.23
CA PHE A 198 -9.55 -6.15 -15.89
C PHE A 198 -8.12 -5.63 -15.96
N ILE A 199 -7.74 -4.72 -15.07
CA ILE A 199 -6.37 -4.22 -14.95
C ILE A 199 -5.56 -5.12 -14.01
N LEU A 200 -4.34 -5.46 -14.44
CA LEU A 200 -3.43 -6.30 -13.66
C LEU A 200 -2.18 -5.54 -13.21
N PRO A 201 -1.52 -5.98 -12.11
CA PRO A 201 -1.89 -7.14 -11.29
C PRO A 201 -3.10 -6.90 -10.38
N ASN A 202 -3.79 -7.98 -10.00
CA ASN A 202 -4.94 -7.93 -9.08
C ASN A 202 -4.54 -7.99 -7.58
N THR A 203 -3.24 -8.02 -7.30
CA THR A 203 -2.66 -8.01 -5.95
C THR A 203 -2.67 -6.63 -5.30
N VAL A 204 -3.10 -5.59 -6.03
CA VAL A 204 -3.26 -4.21 -5.58
C VAL A 204 -4.56 -3.62 -6.12
N ASN A 205 -4.97 -2.48 -5.58
CA ASN A 205 -6.17 -1.77 -6.00
C ASN A 205 -5.84 -0.61 -6.96
N PHE A 206 -6.49 -0.59 -8.12
CA PHE A 206 -6.37 0.47 -9.12
C PHE A 206 -7.67 1.27 -9.30
N SER A 207 -8.61 1.24 -8.36
CA SER A 207 -9.93 1.89 -8.51
C SER A 207 -9.83 3.42 -8.62
N ALA A 208 -8.69 4.01 -8.28
CA ALA A 208 -8.43 5.44 -8.44
C ALA A 208 -8.02 5.83 -9.88
N ILE A 209 -7.76 4.86 -10.76
CA ILE A 209 -7.36 5.14 -12.14
C ILE A 209 -8.56 5.19 -13.08
N GLN A 210 -8.43 5.99 -14.12
CA GLN A 210 -9.24 5.92 -15.32
C GLN A 210 -8.42 5.33 -16.46
N PHE A 211 -9.09 4.65 -17.39
CA PHE A 211 -8.47 3.93 -18.49
C PHE A 211 -9.20 4.19 -19.81
N ARG A 212 -8.49 4.22 -20.95
CA ARG A 212 -9.14 4.28 -22.27
C ARG A 212 -8.34 3.54 -23.32
N GLU A 213 -9.04 3.11 -24.36
CA GLU A 213 -8.42 2.62 -25.59
C GLU A 213 -7.99 3.81 -26.44
N LEU A 214 -6.91 3.64 -27.20
CA LEU A 214 -6.51 4.55 -28.26
C LEU A 214 -6.96 4.02 -29.62
N GLU A 215 -7.04 4.92 -30.59
CA GLU A 215 -7.35 4.53 -31.97
C GLU A 215 -6.34 3.51 -32.48
N SER A 216 -6.85 2.47 -33.13
CA SER A 216 -6.04 1.42 -33.74
C SER A 216 -6.69 0.95 -35.02
N TYR A 217 -5.89 0.40 -35.93
CA TYR A 217 -6.34 0.03 -37.26
C TYR A 217 -6.17 -1.46 -37.48
N ALA A 218 -7.17 -2.07 -38.12
CA ALA A 218 -7.18 -3.47 -38.46
C ALA A 218 -6.07 -3.85 -39.44
N ARG A 219 -5.54 -5.06 -39.27
CA ARG A 219 -4.75 -5.78 -40.29
C ARG A 219 -5.53 -7.01 -40.72
N GLY A 220 -6.02 -6.98 -41.95
CA GLY A 220 -6.76 -8.05 -42.58
C GLY A 220 -5.87 -8.97 -43.41
N SER A 221 -6.34 -10.19 -43.65
CA SER A 221 -5.68 -11.19 -44.51
C SER A 221 -6.71 -12.15 -45.11
N GLY A 222 -6.36 -12.82 -46.21
CA GLY A 222 -7.23 -13.77 -46.91
C GLY A 222 -8.55 -13.12 -47.34
N ILE A 223 -9.67 -13.82 -47.12
CA ILE A 223 -11.01 -13.30 -47.44
C ILE A 223 -11.39 -12.02 -46.68
N LEU A 224 -10.64 -11.63 -45.64
CA LEU A 224 -10.86 -10.44 -44.82
C LEU A 224 -9.79 -9.34 -45.04
N SER A 225 -9.07 -9.37 -46.18
CA SER A 225 -8.02 -8.37 -46.47
C SER A 225 -8.55 -6.94 -46.60
N ASP A 226 -9.82 -6.79 -47.01
CA ASP A 226 -10.58 -5.54 -47.10
C ASP A 226 -10.77 -4.82 -45.76
N ALA A 227 -10.64 -5.54 -44.64
CA ALA A 227 -10.66 -4.94 -43.31
C ALA A 227 -9.38 -4.13 -43.00
N THR A 228 -8.30 -4.29 -43.77
CA THR A 228 -7.02 -3.60 -43.48
C THR A 228 -7.19 -2.08 -43.54
N GLY A 229 -6.76 -1.40 -42.47
CA GLY A 229 -6.89 0.05 -42.36
C GLY A 229 -8.25 0.54 -41.85
N GLN A 230 -9.20 -0.35 -41.56
CA GLN A 230 -10.44 0.05 -40.88
C GLN A 230 -10.13 0.43 -39.41
N PRO A 231 -10.67 1.56 -38.91
CA PRO A 231 -10.49 1.96 -37.52
C PRO A 231 -11.24 1.02 -36.56
N HIS A 232 -10.70 0.82 -35.36
CA HIS A 232 -11.34 0.04 -34.31
C HIS A 232 -12.52 0.79 -33.70
N GLY A 233 -12.34 2.08 -33.43
CA GLY A 233 -13.30 2.87 -32.67
C GLY A 233 -13.83 4.12 -33.37
N ASP A 234 -13.13 4.61 -34.40
CA ASP A 234 -13.38 5.91 -35.04
C ASP A 234 -13.49 7.04 -34.00
N TYR A 235 -12.54 7.04 -33.06
CA TYR A 235 -12.44 7.98 -31.97
C TYR A 235 -11.92 9.32 -32.48
N LYS A 236 -12.82 10.29 -32.63
CA LYS A 236 -12.51 11.67 -33.09
C LYS A 236 -11.39 12.36 -32.32
N ASP A 237 -11.23 12.03 -31.04
CA ASP A 237 -10.20 12.60 -30.14
C ASP A 237 -9.00 11.65 -29.90
N GLY A 238 -8.82 10.66 -30.78
CA GLY A 238 -7.70 9.70 -30.75
C GLY A 238 -7.81 8.59 -29.70
N GLY A 239 -8.89 8.55 -28.92
CA GLY A 239 -9.16 7.47 -27.98
C GLY A 239 -10.60 7.42 -27.48
N SER A 240 -10.98 6.28 -26.90
CA SER A 240 -12.32 6.05 -26.34
C SER A 240 -12.62 7.02 -25.19
N LYS A 241 -13.88 7.02 -24.75
CA LYS A 241 -14.22 7.61 -23.45
C LYS A 241 -13.39 6.95 -22.34
N TRP A 242 -13.09 7.73 -21.30
CA TRP A 242 -12.44 7.23 -20.09
C TRP A 242 -13.41 6.30 -19.34
N LEU A 243 -12.93 5.08 -19.10
CA LEU A 243 -13.57 4.07 -18.27
C LEU A 243 -13.02 4.17 -16.85
N GLU A 244 -13.93 4.09 -15.89
CA GLU A 244 -13.60 4.01 -14.47
C GLU A 244 -13.19 2.56 -14.12
N CYS A 245 -12.23 2.43 -13.19
CA CYS A 245 -11.78 1.16 -12.65
C CYS A 245 -12.46 0.88 -11.31
N PHE A 246 -12.88 -0.36 -11.08
CA PHE A 246 -13.56 -0.80 -9.88
C PHE A 246 -12.92 -2.06 -9.31
N TYR A 247 -12.83 -2.14 -7.99
CA TYR A 247 -12.45 -3.38 -7.33
C TYR A 247 -13.65 -3.90 -6.53
N SER A 248 -14.16 -5.08 -6.90
CA SER A 248 -15.18 -5.79 -6.13
C SER A 248 -14.84 -7.27 -6.01
N ASN A 249 -15.50 -7.96 -5.08
CA ASN A 249 -15.29 -9.39 -4.86
C ASN A 249 -15.65 -10.17 -6.14
N GLY A 250 -14.69 -10.92 -6.69
CA GLY A 250 -14.84 -11.63 -7.97
C GLY A 250 -14.60 -10.78 -9.23
N LYS A 251 -14.44 -9.47 -9.11
CA LYS A 251 -14.09 -8.55 -10.21
C LYS A 251 -13.00 -7.55 -9.77
N PRO A 252 -11.74 -8.01 -9.61
CA PRO A 252 -10.64 -7.15 -9.19
C PRO A 252 -10.22 -6.21 -10.32
N ASN A 253 -10.13 -4.92 -10.04
CA ASN A 253 -9.73 -3.89 -11.02
C ASN A 253 -10.49 -3.97 -12.37
N TYR A 254 -11.79 -4.23 -12.32
CA TYR A 254 -12.68 -4.27 -13.46
C TYR A 254 -12.92 -2.89 -14.06
N LEU A 255 -12.82 -2.75 -15.37
CA LEU A 255 -13.20 -1.52 -16.07
C LEU A 255 -14.70 -1.54 -16.34
N ASN A 256 -15.40 -0.44 -16.02
CA ASN A 256 -16.83 -0.30 -16.32
C ASN A 256 -17.06 -0.01 -17.80
N GLY A 257 -16.87 -1.04 -18.60
CA GLY A 257 -17.06 -1.05 -20.03
C GLY A 257 -17.01 -2.48 -20.55
N THR A 258 -17.48 -2.64 -21.76
CA THR A 258 -17.43 -3.92 -22.47
C THR A 258 -16.74 -3.68 -23.79
N ASP A 259 -15.72 -4.48 -24.05
CA ASP A 259 -15.07 -4.53 -25.36
C ASP A 259 -15.94 -5.36 -26.30
N LEU A 260 -16.27 -4.83 -27.48
CA LEU A 260 -17.00 -5.55 -28.52
C LEU A 260 -16.08 -5.74 -29.71
N ALA A 261 -15.72 -6.98 -30.00
CA ALA A 261 -15.11 -7.36 -31.25
C ALA A 261 -16.17 -8.04 -32.12
N TYR A 262 -16.50 -7.45 -33.27
CA TYR A 262 -17.46 -8.02 -34.22
C TYR A 262 -17.00 -7.79 -35.65
N GLY A 263 -17.08 -8.82 -36.49
CA GLY A 263 -16.88 -8.73 -37.93
C GLY A 263 -17.92 -9.59 -38.66
N GLY A 264 -18.53 -9.03 -39.70
CA GLY A 264 -19.44 -9.74 -40.58
C GLY A 264 -19.54 -9.05 -41.94
N ARG A 265 -19.74 -9.83 -43.00
CA ARG A 265 -20.11 -9.27 -44.30
C ARG A 265 -21.63 -9.14 -44.34
N ASN A 266 -22.12 -7.91 -44.51
CA ASN A 266 -23.54 -7.64 -44.69
C ASN A 266 -24.04 -8.06 -46.07
N ASP A 267 -23.11 -8.24 -47.02
CA ASP A 267 -23.44 -8.34 -48.43
C ASP A 267 -22.73 -9.57 -49.04
N TYR A 268 -23.50 -10.29 -49.85
CA TYR A 268 -23.19 -11.44 -50.73
C TYR A 268 -23.60 -12.86 -50.26
N PRO A 269 -24.26 -13.63 -51.15
CA PRO A 269 -24.27 -15.09 -51.06
C PRO A 269 -22.83 -15.55 -51.28
N VAL A 270 -22.13 -15.89 -50.18
CA VAL A 270 -20.77 -16.38 -50.29
C VAL A 270 -20.81 -17.76 -50.96
N PRO A 271 -20.16 -17.96 -52.11
CA PRO A 271 -20.11 -19.27 -52.73
C PRO A 271 -19.41 -20.22 -51.78
N LEU A 272 -20.11 -21.28 -51.39
CA LEU A 272 -19.48 -22.42 -50.73
C LEU A 272 -18.85 -23.31 -51.81
N PRO A 273 -17.61 -23.77 -51.62
CA PRO A 273 -16.76 -23.61 -50.44
C PRO A 273 -16.01 -22.27 -50.38
N LEU A 274 -15.72 -21.82 -49.15
CA LEU A 274 -14.92 -20.60 -48.91
C LEU A 274 -13.53 -20.75 -49.55
N PRO A 275 -13.11 -19.82 -50.43
CA PRO A 275 -11.91 -20.01 -51.25
C PRO A 275 -10.61 -19.97 -50.46
N GLU A 276 -10.51 -19.17 -49.38
CA GLU A 276 -9.35 -19.10 -48.48
C GLU A 276 -9.75 -18.61 -47.06
N SER A 277 -9.08 -19.09 -46.01
CA SER A 277 -9.26 -18.58 -44.64
C SER A 277 -8.68 -17.16 -44.50
N GLY A 278 -9.33 -16.30 -43.71
CA GLY A 278 -8.83 -14.95 -43.41
C GLY A 278 -8.85 -14.64 -41.92
N ASN A 279 -8.04 -13.66 -41.52
CA ASN A 279 -7.99 -13.13 -40.15
C ASN A 279 -8.03 -11.60 -40.16
N VAL A 280 -8.64 -11.02 -39.14
CA VAL A 280 -8.51 -9.60 -38.79
C VAL A 280 -7.87 -9.49 -37.42
N THR A 281 -6.83 -8.64 -37.31
CA THR A 281 -6.14 -8.35 -36.05
C THR A 281 -6.09 -6.87 -35.76
N PHE A 282 -6.40 -6.50 -34.51
CA PHE A 282 -6.21 -5.15 -33.98
C PHE A 282 -5.07 -5.13 -32.96
N PHE A 283 -4.19 -4.13 -33.10
CA PHE A 283 -3.20 -3.79 -32.09
C PHE A 283 -3.66 -2.56 -31.31
N ILE A 284 -4.51 -2.79 -30.32
CA ILE A 284 -5.10 -1.74 -29.51
C ILE A 284 -4.07 -1.26 -28.48
N TYR A 285 -3.83 0.05 -28.45
CA TYR A 285 -3.01 0.69 -27.43
C TYR A 285 -3.91 1.31 -26.36
N TYR A 286 -3.34 1.53 -25.19
CA TYR A 286 -4.11 1.94 -24.04
C TYR A 286 -3.42 3.06 -23.26
N GLU A 287 -4.23 3.89 -22.62
CA GLU A 287 -3.77 4.92 -21.69
C GLU A 287 -4.52 4.81 -20.38
N TRP A 288 -3.84 5.19 -19.30
CA TRP A 288 -4.47 5.37 -18.01
C TRP A 288 -4.04 6.71 -17.39
N LYS A 289 -4.82 7.19 -16.43
CA LYS A 289 -4.46 8.36 -15.61
C LYS A 289 -5.00 8.21 -14.20
N LEU A 290 -4.35 8.86 -13.23
CA LEU A 290 -4.83 8.91 -11.86
C LEU A 290 -5.91 9.99 -11.72
N GLY A 291 -7.14 9.58 -11.39
CA GLY A 291 -8.28 10.49 -11.26
C GLY A 291 -8.62 11.30 -12.52
N LYS A 292 -9.57 12.22 -12.41
CA LYS A 292 -10.11 12.99 -13.55
C LYS A 292 -9.10 13.95 -14.19
N HIS A 293 -8.21 14.53 -13.38
CA HIS A 293 -7.27 15.57 -13.79
C HIS A 293 -5.82 15.08 -13.94
N GLY A 294 -5.58 13.77 -13.78
CA GLY A 294 -4.25 13.19 -13.96
C GLY A 294 -3.75 13.31 -15.40
N ARG A 295 -2.44 13.33 -15.57
CA ARG A 295 -1.82 13.29 -16.90
C ARG A 295 -1.93 11.87 -17.48
N PRO A 296 -2.43 11.70 -18.72
CA PRO A 296 -2.45 10.40 -19.38
C PRO A 296 -1.05 9.79 -19.51
N LYS A 297 -0.94 8.53 -19.13
CA LYS A 297 0.24 7.69 -19.31
C LYS A 297 -0.05 6.62 -20.36
N LYS A 298 0.77 6.61 -21.41
CA LYS A 298 0.75 5.59 -22.46
C LYS A 298 1.36 4.31 -21.95
N ASN A 299 0.53 3.28 -21.82
CA ASN A 299 1.02 1.93 -21.66
C ASN A 299 0.76 1.18 -22.97
N LYS A 300 1.85 0.73 -23.60
CA LYS A 300 1.77 -0.13 -24.78
C LYS A 300 1.42 -1.56 -24.34
N PHE A 301 0.22 -1.77 -23.82
CA PHE A 301 -0.30 -3.12 -23.66
C PHE A 301 -0.69 -3.63 -25.03
N ARG A 302 -0.13 -4.78 -25.43
CA ARG A 302 -0.36 -5.36 -26.75
C ARG A 302 -1.46 -6.41 -26.63
N ARG A 303 -2.58 -6.21 -27.31
CA ARG A 303 -3.56 -7.28 -27.54
C ARG A 303 -3.35 -7.90 -28.92
N TYR A 304 -3.55 -9.20 -29.00
CA TYR A 304 -3.83 -9.91 -30.25
C TYR A 304 -5.31 -10.32 -30.22
N SER A 305 -6.15 -9.69 -31.03
CA SER A 305 -7.40 -10.31 -31.45
C SER A 305 -7.11 -11.11 -32.71
N ASN A 306 -7.20 -12.43 -32.63
CA ASN A 306 -7.19 -13.27 -33.82
C ASN A 306 -8.64 -13.68 -34.09
N HIS A 307 -9.12 -13.45 -35.31
CA HIS A 307 -10.34 -14.07 -35.83
C HIS A 307 -9.96 -15.22 -36.76
N PRO A 308 -9.67 -16.43 -36.24
CA PRO A 308 -9.54 -17.59 -37.10
C PRO A 308 -10.93 -17.92 -37.67
N HIS A 309 -11.15 -17.64 -38.95
CA HIS A 309 -12.07 -18.46 -39.73
C HIS A 309 -11.36 -19.77 -40.08
N SER A 310 -11.16 -20.64 -39.09
CA SER A 310 -10.76 -22.01 -39.34
C SER A 310 -11.35 -22.96 -38.30
N ASN A 311 -12.23 -23.82 -38.80
CA ASN A 311 -12.59 -25.14 -38.27
C ASN A 311 -13.54 -25.29 -37.05
N GLU A 312 -14.24 -24.25 -36.57
CA GLU A 312 -15.49 -24.52 -35.83
C GLU A 312 -16.57 -24.88 -36.86
N ARG A 313 -16.85 -26.19 -37.01
CA ARG A 313 -17.91 -26.74 -37.86
C ARG A 313 -19.17 -25.88 -37.75
N LEU A 314 -19.48 -25.16 -38.82
CA LEU A 314 -20.76 -24.47 -39.00
C LEU A 314 -21.86 -25.52 -38.85
N TYR A 315 -22.53 -25.54 -37.71
CA TYR A 315 -23.74 -26.33 -37.51
C TYR A 315 -24.84 -25.70 -38.37
N TYR A 316 -24.91 -26.14 -39.63
CA TYR A 316 -26.10 -25.99 -40.45
C TYR A 316 -27.17 -26.91 -39.85
N ASN A 317 -27.97 -26.38 -38.93
CA ASN A 317 -29.14 -27.08 -38.44
C ASN A 317 -30.24 -26.93 -39.51
N LYS A 318 -30.15 -27.72 -40.58
CA LYS A 318 -31.29 -27.96 -41.48
C LYS A 318 -32.32 -28.76 -40.70
N LYS A 319 -33.26 -28.07 -40.04
CA LYS A 319 -34.56 -28.69 -39.76
C LYS A 319 -35.39 -28.63 -41.06
N LYS A 320 -35.79 -29.82 -41.51
CA LYS A 320 -36.84 -30.04 -42.50
C LYS A 320 -38.15 -29.41 -42.03
#